data_AF-A0A377ASV1-F1
#
_entry.id   AF-A0A377ASV1-F1
#
_cell.length_a   1.000
_cell.length_b   1.000
_cell.length_c   1.000
_cell.angle_alpha   90.00
_cell.angle_beta   90.00
_cell.angle_gamma   90.00
#
_symmetry.space_group_name_H-M   'P 1'
#
loop_
_entity.id
_entity.type
_entity.pdbx_description
1 polymer ?
#
loop_
_entity_poly.entity_id
_entity_poly.type
_entity_poly.pdbx_seq_one_letter_code
_entity_poly.pdbx_strand_id
1 'polypeptide(L)' 'MAEKKRTRWQRRPGTTGGKLTWNDWRNATTWRKATQLLLLAMNILYCHHVLVLGALLRNGK' A
#
# COMPACT_ATOMS: atom_id res chain seq x y z
N MET A 1 30.29 -31.83 30.96
CA MET A 1 29.93 -30.39 30.90
C MET A 1 28.45 -30.29 30.64
N ALA A 2 27.68 -29.72 31.56
CA ALA A 2 26.22 -29.63 31.43
C ALA A 2 25.85 -28.47 30.50
N GLU A 3 25.22 -28.77 29.38
CA GLU A 3 24.78 -27.79 28.39
C GLU A 3 23.62 -26.96 28.97
N LYS A 4 23.86 -25.65 29.16
CA LYS A 4 22.90 -24.74 29.79
C LYS A 4 21.79 -24.42 28.78
N LYS A 5 20.63 -25.07 28.92
CA LYS A 5 19.46 -24.88 28.04
C LYS A 5 19.02 -23.41 28.08
N ARG A 6 19.22 -22.67 26.98
CA ARG A 6 18.77 -21.28 26.87
C ARG A 6 17.25 -21.24 26.84
N THR A 7 16.63 -20.75 27.92
CA THR A 7 15.19 -20.51 27.95
C THR A 7 14.85 -19.38 26.98
N ARG A 8 14.41 -19.71 25.77
CA ARG A 8 13.86 -18.74 24.83
C ARG A 8 12.44 -18.43 25.29
N TRP A 9 12.23 -17.25 25.86
CA TRP A 9 10.90 -16.75 26.19
C TRP A 9 9.99 -16.83 24.95
N GLN A 10 8.83 -17.51 25.08
CA GLN A 10 7.82 -17.50 24.04
C GLN A 10 7.33 -16.06 23.85
N ARG A 11 7.27 -15.61 22.60
CA ARG A 11 6.70 -14.30 22.27
C ARG A 11 5.19 -14.36 22.43
N ARG A 12 4.57 -13.24 22.82
CA ARG A 12 3.12 -13.13 22.99
C ARG A 12 2.42 -13.59 21.71
N PRO A 13 1.45 -14.52 21.78
CA PRO A 13 0.71 -14.96 20.61
C PRO A 13 0.04 -13.74 19.94
N GLY A 14 0.13 -13.67 18.61
CA GLY A 14 -0.32 -12.50 17.83
C GLY A 14 0.73 -11.40 17.62
N THR A 15 1.99 -11.60 18.03
CA THR A 15 3.10 -10.68 17.72
C THR A 15 4.15 -11.34 16.83
N THR A 16 4.29 -10.85 15.60
CA THR A 16 5.39 -11.25 14.71
C THR A 16 6.59 -10.35 15.02
N GLY A 17 7.70 -10.93 15.47
CA GLY A 17 8.91 -10.15 15.81
C GLY A 17 8.78 -9.21 17.02
N GLY A 18 7.73 -9.34 17.85
CA GLY A 18 7.51 -8.52 19.05
C GLY A 18 6.85 -7.16 18.79
N LYS A 19 6.32 -6.91 17.59
CA LYS A 19 5.52 -5.72 17.26
C LYS A 19 4.08 -6.11 16.95
N LEU A 20 3.12 -5.23 17.26
CA LEU A 20 1.73 -5.39 16.84
C LEU A 20 1.65 -5.37 15.32
N THR A 21 0.88 -6.27 14.72
CA THR A 21 0.72 -6.41 13.26
C THR A 21 0.27 -5.12 12.58
N TRP A 22 -0.41 -4.23 13.30
CA TRP A 22 -0.83 -2.93 12.76
C TRP A 22 0.35 -2.02 12.37
N ASN A 23 1.48 -2.15 13.06
CA ASN A 23 2.69 -1.37 12.80
C ASN A 23 3.65 -2.09 11.83
N ASP A 24 3.16 -3.11 11.10
CA ASP A 24 3.98 -3.75 10.08
C ASP A 24 4.20 -2.80 8.89
N TRP A 25 5.48 -2.54 8.61
CA TRP A 25 5.94 -1.72 7.49
C TRP A 25 5.37 -2.19 6.14
N ARG A 26 5.02 -3.47 6.03
CA ARG A 26 4.35 -4.07 4.86
C ARG A 26 2.97 -3.45 4.62
N ASN A 27 2.15 -3.30 5.66
CA ASN A 27 0.82 -2.68 5.55
C ASN A 27 0.95 -1.19 5.15
N ALA A 28 1.93 -0.50 5.72
CA ALA A 28 2.23 0.89 5.37
C ALA A 28 2.67 1.05 3.90
N THR A 29 3.52 0.16 3.38
CA THR A 29 3.94 0.21 1.96
C THR A 29 2.81 -0.15 1.00
N THR A 30 1.97 -1.12 1.35
CA THR A 30 0.82 -1.51 0.53
C THR A 30 -0.17 -0.34 0.39
N TRP A 31 -0.46 0.36 1.48
CA TRP A 31 -1.34 1.54 1.44
C TRP A 31 -0.78 2.69 0.61
N ARG A 32 0.54 2.95 0.71
CA ARG A 32 1.23 3.94 -0.12
C ARG A 32 1.15 3.59 -1.62
N LYS A 33 1.33 2.32 -1.97
CA LYS A 33 1.22 1.87 -3.36
C LYS A 33 -0.22 1.92 -3.88
N ALA A 34 -1.19 1.52 -3.06
CA ALA A 34 -2.60 1.58 -3.42
C ALA A 34 -3.06 3.03 -3.67
N THR A 35 -2.67 3.96 -2.80
CA THR A 35 -2.96 5.40 -2.97
C THR A 35 -2.28 5.99 -4.19
N GLN A 36 -1.01 5.64 -4.46
CA GLN A 36 -0.33 6.04 -5.69
C GLN A 36 -1.06 5.56 -6.95
N LEU A 37 -1.52 4.31 -6.97
CA LEU A 37 -2.28 3.75 -8.09
C LEU A 37 -3.64 4.42 -8.24
N LEU A 38 -4.34 4.69 -7.15
CA LEU A 38 -5.62 5.38 -7.16
C LEU A 38 -5.50 6.79 -7.77
N LEU A 39 -4.52 7.57 -7.29
CA LEU A 39 -4.28 8.92 -7.81
C LEU A 39 -3.87 8.90 -9.28
N LEU A 40 -3.07 7.92 -9.69
CA LEU A 40 -2.70 7.73 -11.09
C LEU A 40 -3.93 7.42 -11.96
N ALA A 41 -4.80 6.52 -11.51
CA ALA A 41 -6.03 6.16 -12.22
C ALA A 41 -6.97 7.36 -12.38
N MET A 42 -7.15 8.15 -11.31
CA MET A 42 -7.92 9.40 -11.37
C MET A 42 -7.32 10.38 -12.38
N ASN A 43 -6.01 10.56 -12.36
CA ASN A 43 -5.32 11.47 -13.28
C ASN A 43 -5.51 11.05 -14.75
N ILE A 44 -5.41 9.74 -15.05
CA ILE A 44 -5.67 9.21 -16.39
C ILE A 44 -7.11 9.46 -16.82
N LEU A 45 -8.08 9.23 -15.94
CA LEU A 45 -9.50 9.46 -16.22
C LEU A 45 -9.79 10.93 -16.53
N TYR A 46 -9.27 11.86 -15.72
CA TYR A 46 -9.41 13.29 -15.97
C TYR A 46 -8.76 13.70 -17.29
N CYS A 47 -7.53 13.24 -17.55
CA CYS A 47 -6.81 13.57 -18.78
C CYS A 47 -7.56 13.05 -20.01
N HIS A 48 -8.05 11.81 -19.97
CA HIS A 48 -8.87 11.24 -21.05
C HIS A 48 -10.16 12.04 -21.26
N HIS A 49 -10.88 12.38 -20.19
CA HIS A 49 -12.11 13.16 -20.29
C HIS A 49 -11.87 14.55 -20.89
N VAL A 50 -10.80 15.25 -20.48
CA VAL A 50 -10.42 16.56 -21.03
C VAL A 50 -10.04 16.45 -22.51
N LEU A 51 -9.30 15.42 -22.91
CA LEU A 51 -8.92 15.19 -24.30
C LEU A 51 -10.14 14.90 -25.19
N VAL A 52 -11.05 14.04 -24.73
CA VAL A 52 -12.29 13.71 -25.46
C VAL A 52 -13.21 14.93 -25.55
N LEU A 53 -13.40 15.66 -24.46
CA LEU A 53 -14.19 16.89 -24.48
C LEU A 53 -13.57 17.93 -25.43
N GLY A 54 -12.25 18.11 -25.40
CA GLY A 54 -11.55 18.97 -26.33
C GLY A 54 -11.66 18.52 -27.80
N ALA A 55 -11.68 17.20 -28.06
CA ALA A 55 -11.91 16.66 -29.39
C ALA A 55 -13.35 16.88 -29.88
N LEU A 56 -14.35 16.68 -29.01
CA LEU A 56 -15.76 16.95 -29.32
C LEU A 56 -16.01 18.44 -29.60
N LEU A 57 -15.44 19.33 -28.79
CA LEU A 57 -15.53 20.78 -29.00
C LEU A 57 -14.84 21.25 -30.28
N ARG A 58 -13.82 20.52 -30.78
CA ARG A 58 -13.15 20.81 -32.05
C ARG A 58 -13.94 20.31 -33.27
N ASN A 59 -14.64 19.19 -33.15
CA ASN A 59 -15.42 18.59 -34.25
C ASN A 59 -16.87 19.10 -34.31
N GLY A 60 -17.35 19.82 -33.29
CA GLY A 60 -18.68 20.44 -33.25
C GLY A 60 -18.75 21.84 -33.87
N LYS A 61 -17.75 22.24 -34.65
CA LYS A 61 -17.74 23.46 -35.49
C LYS A 61 -17.72 23.06 -36.95
#